data_AF-A0A7K3H9X1-F1
#
_entry.id   AF-A0A7K3H9X1-F1
#
_cell.length_a   1.000
_cell.length_b   1.000
_cell.length_c   1.000
_cell.angle_alpha   90.00
_cell.angle_beta   90.00
_cell.angle_gamma   90.00
#
_symmetry.space_group_name_H-M   'P 1'
#
loop_
_entity.id
_entity.type
_entity.pdbx_description
1 polymer ?
#
loop_
_entity_poly.entity_id
_entity_poly.type
_entity_poly.pdbx_seq_one_letter_code
_entity_poly.pdbx_strand_id
1 'polypeptide(L)'
;PGRTVRAAAPGRVSFAGVVAGRGVVSVELDGTGEPPLRITYQPVTAEVERGDRVTAGQPVGVLDRGSFHCRTACLHWGLLRGEEYLDPLSLLPGWILRGAPSRLLPVFGVPEPDV
;
A
#
# COMPACT_ATOMS: atom_id res chain seq x y z
N PRO A 1 -1.04 7.82 -13.44
CA PRO A 1 -2.09 6.80 -13.69
C PRO A 1 -1.64 5.93 -14.87
N GLY A 2 -2.21 4.74 -15.06
CA GLY A 2 -1.88 3.85 -16.17
C GLY A 2 -0.57 3.06 -15.99
N ARG A 3 0.12 3.20 -14.85
CA ARG A 3 1.35 2.45 -14.54
C ARG A 3 0.97 1.10 -13.95
N THR A 4 1.62 0.02 -14.39
CA THR A 4 1.46 -1.31 -13.79
C THR A 4 1.87 -1.30 -12.32
N VAL A 5 1.00 -1.82 -11.47
CA VAL A 5 1.27 -2.11 -10.06
C VAL A 5 1.60 -3.60 -9.96
N ARG A 6 2.66 -3.91 -9.22
CA ARG A 6 3.19 -5.28 -9.08
C ARG A 6 3.17 -5.70 -7.62
N ALA A 7 2.95 -6.99 -7.38
CA ALA A 7 3.08 -7.57 -6.06
C ALA A 7 4.51 -7.40 -5.54
N ALA A 8 4.68 -6.81 -4.37
CA ALA A 8 5.98 -6.62 -3.74
C ALA A 8 6.60 -7.95 -3.23
N ALA A 9 5.75 -8.93 -2.92
CA ALA A 9 6.14 -10.22 -2.36
C ALA A 9 5.14 -11.31 -2.79
N PRO A 10 5.52 -12.60 -2.74
CA PRO A 10 4.59 -13.69 -3.01
C PRO A 10 3.53 -13.80 -1.92
N GLY A 11 2.34 -14.28 -2.30
CA GLY A 11 1.25 -14.47 -1.36
C GLY A 11 -0.09 -14.76 -2.04
N ARG A 12 -1.17 -14.55 -1.29
CA ARG A 12 -2.54 -14.70 -1.76
C ARG A 12 -3.29 -13.38 -1.69
N VAL A 13 -4.03 -13.05 -2.75
CA VAL A 13 -4.91 -11.90 -2.78
C VAL A 13 -6.07 -12.12 -1.79
N SER A 14 -6.08 -11.37 -0.69
CA SER A 14 -7.14 -11.43 0.32
C SER A 14 -8.31 -10.49 0.00
N PHE A 15 -8.06 -9.46 -0.81
CA PHE A 15 -9.09 -8.54 -1.30
C PHE A 15 -8.70 -7.93 -2.66
N ALA A 16 -9.67 -7.82 -3.56
CA ALA A 16 -9.57 -7.03 -4.79
C ALA A 16 -10.95 -6.42 -5.07
N GLY A 17 -11.05 -5.10 -5.09
CA GLY A 17 -12.34 -4.42 -5.25
C GLY A 17 -12.31 -2.95 -4.85
N VAL A 18 -13.48 -2.34 -4.70
CA VAL A 18 -13.61 -0.91 -4.38
C VAL A 18 -13.94 -0.71 -2.90
N VAL A 19 -13.18 0.16 -2.22
CA VAL A 19 -13.42 0.62 -0.85
C VAL A 19 -13.53 2.13 -0.85
N ALA A 20 -14.66 2.67 -0.39
CA ALA A 20 -14.92 4.11 -0.34
C ALA A 20 -14.58 4.84 -1.66
N GLY A 21 -15.02 4.26 -2.78
CA GLY A 21 -14.81 4.79 -4.13
C GLY A 21 -13.39 4.62 -4.69
N ARG A 22 -12.49 3.92 -4.00
CA ARG A 22 -11.13 3.65 -4.48
C ARG A 22 -10.91 2.17 -4.73
N GLY A 23 -10.32 1.82 -5.86
CA GLY A 23 -9.85 0.46 -6.10
C GLY A 23 -8.69 0.10 -5.17
N VAL A 24 -8.77 -1.08 -4.54
CA VAL A 24 -7.80 -1.61 -3.58
C VAL A 24 -7.51 -3.06 -3.93
N VAL A 25 -6.23 -3.42 -3.86
CA VAL A 25 -5.77 -4.82 -3.84
C VAL A 25 -5.02 -5.06 -2.54
N SER A 26 -5.32 -6.16 -1.85
CA SER A 26 -4.63 -6.60 -0.64
C SER A 26 -4.09 -8.01 -0.82
N VAL A 27 -2.83 -8.23 -0.45
CA VAL A 27 -2.13 -9.52 -0.54
C VAL A 27 -1.62 -9.91 0.84
N GLU A 28 -2.06 -11.07 1.34
CA GLU A 28 -1.49 -11.73 2.52
C GLU A 28 -0.24 -12.50 2.10
N LEU A 29 0.87 -12.27 2.79
CA LEU A 29 2.20 -12.71 2.38
C LEU A 29 2.54 -14.08 2.95
N ASP A 30 3.11 -14.92 2.10
CA ASP A 30 3.55 -16.26 2.49
C ASP A 30 4.71 -16.20 3.51
N GLY A 31 4.69 -17.07 4.52
CA GLY A 31 5.82 -17.27 5.43
C GLY A 31 6.10 -16.13 6.42
N THR A 32 5.11 -15.26 6.69
CA THR A 32 5.29 -14.04 7.51
C THR A 32 4.70 -14.12 8.92
N GLY A 33 4.36 -15.34 9.37
CA GLY A 33 3.78 -15.62 10.68
C GLY A 33 2.25 -15.64 10.69
N GLU A 34 1.68 -15.67 11.89
CA GLU A 34 0.23 -15.67 12.13
C GLU A 34 -0.12 -14.51 13.10
N PRO A 35 -0.99 -13.55 12.71
CA PRO A 35 -1.55 -13.41 11.36
C PRO A 35 -0.49 -13.01 10.33
N PRO A 36 -0.68 -13.40 9.04
CA PRO A 36 0.25 -13.05 7.99
C PRO A 36 0.33 -11.53 7.84
N LEU A 37 1.51 -11.05 7.43
CA LEU A 37 1.64 -9.69 6.96
C LEU A 37 0.76 -9.51 5.72
N ARG A 38 0.11 -8.35 5.63
CA ARG A 38 -0.75 -7.99 4.51
C ARG A 38 -0.30 -6.67 3.91
N ILE A 39 0.02 -6.70 2.62
CA ILE A 39 0.32 -5.50 1.84
C ILE A 39 -0.96 -5.02 1.15
N THR A 40 -1.19 -3.70 1.13
CA THR A 40 -2.30 -3.08 0.41
C THR A 40 -1.80 -2.09 -0.66
N TYR A 41 -2.51 -2.03 -1.78
CA TYR A 41 -2.23 -1.15 -2.91
C TYR A 41 -3.48 -0.34 -3.26
N GLN A 42 -3.36 0.99 -3.31
CA GLN A 42 -4.43 1.89 -3.78
C GLN A 42 -3.87 3.20 -4.34
N PRO A 43 -4.57 3.93 -5.23
CA PRO A 43 -5.77 3.51 -5.93
C PRO A 43 -5.40 2.63 -7.14
N VAL A 44 -6.00 1.44 -7.25
CA VAL A 44 -5.64 0.46 -8.28
C VAL A 44 -6.89 -0.11 -8.94
N THR A 45 -6.93 -0.09 -10.28
CA THR A 45 -7.83 -0.97 -11.04
C THR A 45 -7.24 -2.37 -11.02
N ALA A 46 -7.87 -3.28 -10.28
CA ALA A 46 -7.36 -4.64 -10.07
C ALA A 46 -7.35 -5.45 -11.38
N GLU A 47 -6.30 -6.23 -11.59
CA GLU A 47 -6.16 -7.24 -12.67
C GLU A 47 -6.10 -8.68 -12.10
N VAL A 48 -6.38 -8.82 -10.81
CA VAL A 48 -6.41 -10.07 -10.05
C VAL A 48 -7.69 -10.14 -9.24
N GLU A 49 -8.08 -11.35 -8.86
CA GLU A 49 -9.27 -11.62 -8.06
C GLU A 49 -8.90 -12.10 -6.66
N ARG A 50 -9.86 -11.98 -5.73
CA ARG A 50 -9.70 -12.55 -4.38
C ARG A 50 -9.49 -14.06 -4.49
N GLY A 51 -8.46 -14.55 -3.80
CA GLY A 51 -8.09 -15.96 -3.79
C GLY A 51 -6.91 -16.28 -4.71
N ASP A 52 -6.57 -15.41 -5.66
CA ASP A 52 -5.42 -15.61 -6.55
C ASP A 52 -4.12 -15.73 -5.78
N ARG A 53 -3.23 -16.61 -6.25
CA ARG A 53 -1.83 -16.62 -5.82
C ARG A 53 -1.03 -15.70 -6.72
N VAL A 54 -0.14 -14.92 -6.11
CA VAL A 54 0.74 -13.99 -6.82
C VAL A 54 2.19 -14.27 -6.43
N THR A 55 3.11 -14.10 -7.37
CA THR A 55 4.55 -14.08 -7.08
C THR A 55 5.06 -12.65 -6.98
N ALA A 56 6.21 -12.44 -6.34
CA ALA A 56 6.87 -11.15 -6.36
C ALA A 56 7.08 -10.66 -7.81
N GLY A 57 6.78 -9.39 -8.06
CA GLY A 57 6.87 -8.76 -9.38
C GLY A 57 5.70 -9.04 -10.33
N GLN A 58 4.77 -9.95 -10.00
CA GLN A 58 3.59 -10.22 -10.81
C GLN A 58 2.69 -8.97 -10.89
N PRO A 59 2.18 -8.58 -12.08
CA PRO A 59 1.16 -7.54 -12.18
C PRO A 59 -0.08 -7.88 -11.34
N VAL A 60 -0.58 -6.91 -10.60
CA VAL A 60 -1.81 -7.03 -9.79
C VAL A 60 -2.86 -6.00 -10.15
N GLY A 61 -2.52 -5.06 -11.04
CA GLY A 61 -3.43 -4.02 -11.48
C GLY A 61 -2.72 -2.83 -12.09
N VAL A 62 -3.52 -1.80 -12.36
CA VAL A 62 -3.07 -0.55 -12.95
C VAL A 62 -3.36 0.60 -12.00
N LEU A 63 -2.37 1.46 -11.79
CA LEU A 63 -2.50 2.65 -10.95
C LEU A 63 -3.56 3.58 -11.53
N ASP A 64 -4.62 3.80 -10.77
CA ASP A 64 -5.73 4.65 -11.19
C ASP A 64 -5.37 6.14 -11.07
N ARG A 65 -6.22 7.01 -11.60
CA ARG A 65 -6.21 8.44 -11.30
C ARG A 65 -6.66 8.62 -9.85
N GLY A 66 -5.75 9.06 -9.00
CA GLY A 66 -6.07 9.48 -7.64
C GLY A 66 -5.55 10.88 -7.37
N SER A 67 -6.44 11.78 -6.94
CA SER A 67 -6.08 13.05 -6.31
C SER A 67 -6.72 13.09 -4.92
N PHE A 68 -5.90 12.82 -3.90
CA PHE A 68 -6.29 13.07 -2.51
C PHE A 68 -5.30 13.97 -1.80
N HIS A 69 -3.99 13.75 -2.04
CA HIS A 69 -2.94 14.63 -1.51
C HIS A 69 -1.77 14.81 -2.49
N CYS A 70 -1.57 13.89 -3.44
CA CYS A 70 -0.56 14.03 -4.47
C CYS A 70 -1.05 14.92 -5.63
N ARG A 71 -0.17 15.78 -6.15
CA ARG A 71 -0.41 16.57 -7.38
C ARG A 71 -0.57 15.70 -8.63
N THR A 72 0.06 14.52 -8.62
CA THR A 72 -0.02 13.51 -9.68
C THR A 72 -0.41 12.18 -9.06
N ALA A 73 -0.97 11.25 -9.83
CA ALA A 73 -1.31 9.93 -9.30
C ALA A 73 -0.09 9.26 -8.64
N CYS A 74 -0.27 8.83 -7.40
CA CYS A 74 0.73 8.16 -6.58
C CYS A 74 0.14 6.86 -6.05
N LEU A 75 0.98 5.83 -5.92
CA LEU A 75 0.58 4.58 -5.30
C LEU A 75 0.73 4.71 -3.79
N HIS A 76 -0.36 4.50 -3.07
CA HIS A 76 -0.34 4.30 -1.64
C HIS A 76 -0.12 2.81 -1.37
N TRP A 77 0.91 2.54 -0.59
CA TRP A 77 1.37 1.20 -0.27
C TRP A 77 1.38 1.07 1.25
N GLY A 78 0.58 0.15 1.79
CA GLY A 78 0.41 -0.06 3.22
C GLY A 78 0.84 -1.45 3.67
N LEU A 79 1.18 -1.57 4.95
CA LEU A 79 1.51 -2.83 5.61
C LEU A 79 0.68 -2.99 6.88
N LEU A 80 0.09 -4.16 7.05
CA LEU A 80 -0.68 -4.52 8.24
C LEU A 80 -0.29 -5.90 8.76
N ARG A 81 -0.52 -6.13 10.05
CA ARG A 81 -0.64 -7.45 10.67
C ARG A 81 -1.96 -7.53 11.41
N GLY A 82 -2.87 -8.39 10.94
CA GLY A 82 -4.25 -8.38 11.44
C GLY A 82 -4.91 -7.02 11.23
N GLU A 83 -5.22 -6.32 12.33
CA GLU A 83 -5.79 -4.97 12.33
C GLU A 83 -4.74 -3.87 12.58
N GLU A 84 -3.51 -4.23 12.94
CA GLU A 84 -2.44 -3.28 13.26
C GLU A 84 -1.76 -2.77 11.99
N TYR A 85 -1.62 -1.44 11.88
CA TYR A 85 -0.81 -0.81 10.84
C TYR A 85 0.65 -0.78 11.26
N LEU A 86 1.52 -1.27 10.39
CA LEU A 86 2.96 -1.27 10.59
C LEU A 86 3.62 -0.28 9.63
N ASP A 87 4.86 0.09 9.91
CA ASP A 87 5.67 0.88 8.97
C ASP A 87 6.03 0.03 7.73
N PRO A 88 5.50 0.32 6.53
CA PRO A 88 5.81 -0.44 5.33
C PRO A 88 7.28 -0.30 4.91
N LEU A 89 7.99 0.76 5.33
CA LEU A 89 9.40 0.92 5.04
C LEU A 89 10.27 -0.11 5.75
N SER A 90 9.77 -0.74 6.82
CA SER A 90 10.46 -1.85 7.52
C SER A 90 10.71 -3.07 6.64
N LEU A 91 10.00 -3.21 5.51
CA LEU A 91 10.21 -4.28 4.54
C LEU A 91 11.32 -3.98 3.54
N LEU A 92 11.79 -2.74 3.47
CA LEU A 92 12.78 -2.32 2.49
C LEU A 92 14.19 -2.40 3.08
N PRO A 93 15.18 -2.87 2.30
CA PRO A 93 16.56 -2.85 2.75
C PRO A 93 17.06 -1.42 2.92
N GLY A 94 17.87 -1.18 3.95
CA GLY A 94 18.30 0.17 4.35
C GLY A 94 19.00 0.99 3.26
N TRP A 95 19.57 0.35 2.23
CA TRP A 95 20.18 1.07 1.10
C TRP A 95 19.18 1.81 0.21
N ILE A 96 17.90 1.38 0.19
CA ILE A 96 16.79 2.07 -0.48
C ILE A 96 16.29 3.24 0.39
N LEU A 97 16.42 3.13 1.71
CA LEU A 97 15.90 4.09 2.68
C LEU A 97 16.82 5.30 2.92
N ARG A 98 17.81 5.57 2.05
CA ARG A 98 18.74 6.71 2.18
C ARG A 98 18.08 8.08 1.88
N GLY A 99 16.85 8.27 2.32
CA GLY A 99 16.15 9.55 2.33
C GLY A 99 16.24 10.20 3.71
N ALA A 100 16.13 11.53 3.74
CA ALA A 100 15.86 12.24 5.00
C ALA A 100 14.54 11.71 5.62
N PRO A 101 14.40 11.72 6.96
CA PRO A 101 13.20 11.22 7.62
C PRO A 101 11.95 11.92 7.07
N SER A 102 10.84 11.18 6.96
CA SER A 102 9.54 11.76 6.64
C SER A 102 9.23 12.90 7.62
N ARG A 103 9.16 14.13 7.11
CA ARG A 103 8.73 15.31 7.86
C ARG A 103 7.28 15.59 7.47
N LEU A 104 6.38 15.55 8.44
CA LEU A 104 5.01 15.99 8.21
C LEU A 104 5.04 17.49 7.88
N LEU A 105 4.31 17.88 6.84
CA LEU A 105 4.06 19.28 6.59
C LEU A 105 3.25 19.86 7.75
N PRO A 106 3.42 21.15 8.09
CA PRO A 106 2.57 21.80 9.06
C PRO A 106 1.10 21.62 8.66
N VAL A 107 0.26 21.23 9.62
CA VAL A 107 -1.18 21.35 9.46
C VAL A 107 -1.54 22.82 9.61
N PHE A 108 -1.88 23.47 8.50
CA PHE A 108 -2.29 24.87 8.52
C PHE A 108 -3.69 25.00 9.15
N GLY A 109 -3.84 25.90 10.13
CA GLY A 109 -5.14 26.21 10.74
C GLY A 109 -5.60 25.24 11.84
N VAL A 110 -4.73 24.35 12.31
CA VAL A 110 -4.98 23.56 13.53
C VAL A 110 -4.31 24.27 14.71
N PRO A 111 -5.04 24.67 15.77
CA PRO A 111 -4.44 25.26 16.96
C PRO A 111 -3.44 24.29 17.60
N GLU A 112 -2.32 24.82 18.10
CA GLU A 112 -1.42 24.01 18.92
C GLU A 112 -2.15 23.58 20.20
N PRO A 113 -1.94 22.34 20.69
CA PRO A 113 -2.51 21.93 21.96
C PRO A 113 -1.92 22.79 23.07
N ASP A 114 -2.77 23.23 24.00
CA ASP A 114 -2.32 23.94 25.19
C ASP A 114 -1.39 23.02 26.00
N VAL A 115 -0.16 23.49 26.23
CA VAL A 115 0.86 22.83 27.07
C VAL A 115 0.63 23.06 28.55
#